data_AF-A0A835MLV3-F1
#
_entry.id   AF-A0A835MLV3-F1
#
_cell.length_a   1.000
_cell.length_b   1.000
_cell.length_c   1.000
_cell.angle_alpha   90.00
_cell.angle_beta   90.00
_cell.angle_gamma   90.00
#
_symmetry.space_group_name_H-M   'P 1'
#
loop_
_entity.id
_entity.type
_entity.pdbx_description
1 polymer ?
#
loop_
_entity_poly.entity_id
_entity_poly.type
_entity_poly.pdbx_seq_one_letter_code
_entity_poly.pdbx_strand_id
1 'polypeptide(L)'
;MLRTKMKAPSLVDLCVSLAVENVKYLGDVGETDLHLLDRILPHCTLDQLMHIEKSTVGRDLSSVTDKLWKTFYEKQFGERSTNLVIERMRQKKVSFRWLQLYEAKLKETAEAENKLAARIRQLYKKEDDRKQSRQVRICSKVPPSSNKRSFCGGSGPGYNLSNGKSNLMKKAKMDFLKSREVQNIAAMKKNALPRNSSSSSMMKSPRSFPGKSFASSKPMKPLERRF
;
A
#
# COMPACT_ATOMS: atom_id res chain seq x y z
N MET A 1 63.76 -4.46 -14.23
CA MET A 1 62.87 -5.55 -14.67
C MET A 1 63.53 -6.88 -14.28
N LEU A 2 63.09 -7.52 -13.20
CA LEU A 2 63.65 -8.80 -12.76
C LEU A 2 63.09 -9.91 -13.65
N ARG A 3 63.90 -10.42 -14.58
CA ARG A 3 63.66 -11.71 -15.24
C ARG A 3 63.84 -12.80 -14.20
N THR A 4 62.74 -13.27 -13.62
CA THR A 4 62.72 -14.54 -12.88
C THR A 4 63.10 -15.65 -13.86
N LYS A 5 64.09 -16.47 -13.50
CA LYS A 5 64.47 -17.65 -14.27
C LYS A 5 63.24 -18.56 -14.36
N MET A 6 62.62 -18.64 -15.53
CA MET A 6 61.50 -19.53 -15.82
C MET A 6 61.99 -20.97 -15.69
N LYS A 7 61.78 -21.59 -14.53
CA LYS A 7 61.79 -23.05 -14.44
C LYS A 7 60.64 -23.55 -15.29
N ALA A 8 60.85 -24.64 -16.03
CA ALA A 8 59.75 -25.27 -16.76
C ALA A 8 58.61 -25.55 -15.76
N PRO A 9 57.38 -25.08 -16.03
CA PRO A 9 56.27 -25.26 -15.11
C PRO A 9 56.01 -26.76 -14.91
N SER A 10 55.71 -27.14 -13.68
CA SER A 10 55.26 -28.50 -13.40
C SER A 10 53.95 -28.78 -14.15
N LEU A 11 53.70 -30.04 -14.49
CA LEU A 11 52.40 -30.45 -15.03
C LEU A 11 51.24 -29.97 -14.15
N VAL A 12 51.42 -30.03 -12.82
CA VAL A 12 50.43 -29.56 -11.85
C VAL A 12 50.18 -28.06 -11.99
N ASP A 13 51.22 -27.26 -12.19
CA ASP A 13 51.09 -25.81 -12.33
C ASP A 13 50.37 -25.43 -13.62
N LEU A 14 50.61 -26.17 -14.71
CA LEU A 14 49.89 -26.01 -15.98
C LEU A 14 48.41 -26.38 -15.84
N CYS A 15 48.09 -27.45 -15.12
CA CYS A 15 46.71 -27.84 -14.85
C CYS A 15 45.99 -26.81 -13.98
N VAL A 16 46.66 -26.27 -12.97
CA VAL A 16 46.11 -25.20 -12.11
C VAL A 16 45.88 -23.92 -12.93
N SER A 17 46.82 -23.50 -13.78
CA SER A 17 46.63 -22.31 -14.60
C SER A 17 45.46 -22.49 -15.58
N LEU A 18 45.34 -23.65 -16.20
CA LEU A 18 44.23 -23.95 -17.10
C LEU A 18 42.88 -23.98 -16.36
N ALA A 19 42.86 -24.53 -15.14
CA ALA A 19 41.68 -24.50 -14.29
C ALA A 19 41.30 -23.07 -13.89
N VAL A 20 42.28 -22.22 -13.57
CA VAL A 20 42.07 -20.79 -13.27
C VAL A 20 41.51 -20.03 -14.47
N GLU A 21 41.97 -20.31 -15.69
CA GLU A 21 41.44 -19.71 -16.92
C GLU A 21 39.99 -20.15 -17.21
N ASN A 22 39.63 -21.36 -16.77
CA ASN A 22 38.34 -21.99 -17.04
C ASN A 22 37.44 -22.12 -15.81
N VAL A 23 37.63 -21.28 -14.79
CA VAL A 23 36.87 -21.31 -13.52
C VAL A 23 35.35 -21.27 -13.74
N LYS A 24 34.89 -20.58 -14.79
CA LYS A 24 33.46 -20.49 -15.15
C LYS A 24 32.79 -21.83 -15.44
N TYR A 25 33.56 -22.88 -15.76
CA TYR A 25 33.06 -24.22 -16.00
C TYR A 25 33.25 -25.16 -14.80
N LEU A 26 33.84 -24.68 -13.70
CA LEU A 26 33.95 -25.45 -12.47
C LEU A 26 32.57 -25.53 -11.81
N GLY A 27 32.11 -26.76 -11.61
CA GLY A 27 30.86 -27.09 -10.92
C GLY A 27 31.18 -27.76 -9.59
N ASP A 28 30.89 -29.05 -9.50
CA ASP A 28 31.23 -29.86 -8.33
C ASP A 28 32.74 -30.12 -8.25
N VAL A 29 33.34 -29.75 -7.12
CA VAL A 29 34.76 -29.96 -6.82
C VAL A 29 34.97 -30.81 -5.55
N GLY A 30 33.94 -31.50 -5.08
CA GLY A 30 33.98 -32.29 -3.84
C GLY A 30 35.06 -33.37 -3.84
N GLU A 31 35.36 -33.96 -4.99
CA GLU A 31 36.38 -35.02 -5.12
C GLU A 31 37.83 -34.48 -5.25
N THR A 32 38.00 -33.17 -5.47
CA THR A 32 39.32 -32.58 -5.73
C THR A 32 40.14 -32.43 -4.44
N ASP A 33 41.46 -32.48 -4.55
CA ASP A 33 42.36 -32.26 -3.40
C ASP A 33 42.29 -30.81 -2.88
N LEU A 34 42.34 -30.65 -1.56
CA LEU A 34 42.24 -29.37 -0.87
C LEU A 34 43.41 -28.44 -1.23
N HIS A 35 44.60 -29.00 -1.48
CA HIS A 35 45.77 -28.20 -1.86
C HIS A 35 45.67 -27.59 -3.27
N LEU A 36 44.98 -28.27 -4.19
CA LEU A 36 44.70 -27.73 -5.52
C LEU A 36 43.60 -26.66 -5.44
N LEU A 37 42.57 -26.93 -4.64
CA LEU A 37 41.50 -25.97 -4.38
C LEU A 37 42.02 -24.68 -3.75
N ASP A 38 42.96 -24.76 -2.81
CA ASP A 38 43.58 -23.58 -2.18
C ASP A 38 44.34 -22.69 -3.19
N ARG A 39 44.76 -23.24 -4.34
CA ARG A 39 45.41 -22.47 -5.42
C ARG A 39 44.42 -21.95 -6.45
N ILE A 40 43.36 -22.70 -6.76
CA ILE A 40 42.41 -22.35 -7.83
C ILE A 40 41.32 -21.40 -7.30
N LEU A 41 40.75 -21.70 -6.13
CA LEU A 41 39.60 -20.97 -5.56
C LEU A 41 39.85 -19.47 -5.27
N PRO A 42 41.05 -19.01 -4.89
CA PRO A 42 41.31 -17.58 -4.71
C PRO A 42 41.11 -16.74 -5.98
N HIS A 43 41.19 -17.35 -7.16
CA HIS A 43 40.99 -16.67 -8.43
C HIS A 43 39.52 -16.66 -8.87
N CYS A 44 38.63 -17.34 -8.15
CA CYS A 44 37.22 -17.36 -8.46
C CYS A 44 36.55 -16.01 -8.21
N THR A 45 35.53 -15.69 -9.00
CA THR A 45 34.59 -14.61 -8.70
C THR A 45 33.63 -15.07 -7.60
N LEU A 46 33.08 -14.12 -6.86
CA LEU A 46 32.06 -14.37 -5.82
C LEU A 46 30.94 -15.31 -6.31
N ASP A 47 30.35 -15.02 -7.48
CA ASP A 47 29.22 -15.80 -8.00
C ASP A 47 29.64 -17.23 -8.38
N GLN A 48 30.87 -17.39 -8.86
CA GLN A 48 31.44 -18.71 -9.17
C GLN A 48 31.68 -19.49 -7.90
N LEU A 49 32.25 -18.87 -6.86
CA LEU A 49 32.45 -19.51 -5.56
C LEU A 49 31.11 -19.91 -4.92
N MET A 50 30.09 -19.05 -5.02
CA MET A 50 28.73 -19.36 -4.57
C MET A 50 28.12 -20.53 -5.36
N HIS A 51 28.36 -20.59 -6.67
CA HIS A 51 27.88 -21.70 -7.49
C HIS A 51 28.55 -23.01 -7.12
N ILE A 52 29.88 -23.01 -6.97
CA ILE A 52 30.65 -24.20 -6.58
C ILE A 52 30.13 -24.76 -5.26
N GLU A 53 29.97 -23.93 -4.22
CA GLU A 53 29.49 -24.40 -2.92
C GLU A 53 28.05 -24.97 -2.98
N LYS A 54 27.19 -24.42 -3.86
CA LYS A 54 25.83 -24.94 -4.06
C LYS A 54 25.80 -26.24 -4.87
N SER A 55 26.75 -26.40 -5.78
CA SER A 55 26.87 -27.56 -6.66
C SER A 55 27.61 -28.73 -5.99
N THR A 56 28.47 -28.45 -5.01
CA THR A 56 29.22 -29.48 -4.27
C THR A 56 28.31 -30.19 -3.28
N VAL A 57 28.15 -31.50 -3.45
CA VAL A 57 27.34 -32.34 -2.56
C VAL A 57 28.24 -33.34 -1.85
N GLY A 58 28.21 -33.35 -0.51
CA GLY A 58 28.83 -34.42 0.29
C GLY A 58 30.22 -34.13 0.89
N ARG A 59 30.86 -33.00 0.57
CA ARG A 59 32.12 -32.58 1.21
C ARG A 59 32.07 -31.12 1.67
N ASP A 60 32.43 -30.88 2.93
CA ASP A 60 32.57 -29.52 3.45
C ASP A 60 33.85 -28.87 2.90
N LEU A 61 33.71 -27.84 2.07
CA LEU A 61 34.83 -27.01 1.58
C LEU A 61 35.21 -25.88 2.56
N SER A 62 34.54 -25.82 3.71
CA SER A 62 34.64 -24.74 4.71
C SER A 62 36.07 -24.38 5.09
N SER A 63 37.00 -25.34 5.12
CA SER A 63 38.40 -25.07 5.49
C SER A 63 39.11 -24.09 4.55
N VAL A 64 38.77 -24.13 3.27
CA VAL A 64 39.37 -23.28 2.22
C VAL A 64 38.44 -22.11 1.91
N THR A 65 37.13 -22.37 1.81
CA THR A 65 36.16 -21.35 1.37
C THR A 65 35.89 -20.30 2.43
N ASP A 66 35.92 -20.62 3.72
CA ASP A 66 35.57 -19.68 4.79
C ASP A 66 36.53 -18.46 4.85
N LYS A 67 37.82 -18.69 4.57
CA LYS A 67 38.82 -17.61 4.43
C LYS A 67 38.53 -16.72 3.23
N LEU A 68 38.14 -17.31 2.10
CA LEU A 68 37.78 -16.58 0.88
C LEU A 68 36.48 -15.79 1.09
N TRP A 69 35.48 -16.38 1.74
CA TRP A 69 34.24 -15.69 2.06
C TRP A 69 34.47 -14.47 2.96
N LYS A 70 35.42 -14.54 3.89
CA LYS A 70 35.83 -13.36 4.68
C LYS A 70 36.42 -12.25 3.81
N THR A 71 37.33 -12.57 2.88
CA THR A 71 37.94 -11.55 2.00
C THR A 71 36.92 -10.97 1.01
N PHE A 72 35.99 -11.79 0.50
CA PHE A 72 34.89 -11.30 -0.33
C PHE A 72 33.93 -10.39 0.45
N TYR A 73 33.61 -10.75 1.68
CA TYR A 73 32.76 -9.94 2.56
C TYR A 73 33.40 -8.56 2.80
N GLU A 74 34.68 -8.54 3.10
CA GLU A 74 35.45 -7.31 3.28
C GLU A 74 35.50 -6.47 1.99
N LYS A 75 35.68 -7.10 0.83
CA LYS A 75 35.70 -6.42 -0.47
C LYS A 75 34.34 -5.79 -0.84
N GLN A 76 33.23 -6.46 -0.52
CA GLN A 76 31.88 -5.99 -0.88
C GLN A 76 31.31 -4.98 0.12
N PHE A 77 31.43 -5.27 1.41
CA PHE A 77 30.80 -4.48 2.48
C PHE A 77 31.79 -3.62 3.27
N GLY A 78 33.09 -3.74 2.99
CA GLY A 78 34.15 -3.01 3.66
C GLY A 78 34.65 -3.66 4.95
N GLU A 79 35.81 -3.19 5.41
CA GLU A 79 36.47 -3.68 6.63
C GLU A 79 35.64 -3.40 7.89
N ARG A 80 34.99 -2.22 7.96
CA ARG A 80 34.20 -1.81 9.13
C ARG A 80 33.04 -2.78 9.43
N SER A 81 32.32 -3.21 8.40
CA SER A 81 31.20 -4.15 8.57
C SER A 81 31.70 -5.53 8.97
N THR A 82 32.82 -5.97 8.40
CA THR A 82 33.51 -7.23 8.74
C THR A 82 33.91 -7.25 10.21
N ASN A 83 34.56 -6.18 10.70
CA ASN A 83 34.95 -6.04 12.10
C ASN A 83 33.74 -6.05 13.04
N LEU A 84 32.64 -5.38 12.68
CA LEU A 84 31.40 -5.43 13.46
C LEU A 84 30.81 -6.84 13.56
N VAL A 85 30.89 -7.64 12.49
CA VAL A 85 30.43 -9.04 12.51
C VAL A 85 31.31 -9.89 13.42
N ILE A 86 32.63 -9.75 13.33
CA ILE A 86 33.59 -10.45 14.20
C ILE A 86 33.36 -10.10 15.68
N GLU A 87 33.16 -8.82 15.98
CA GLU A 87 32.88 -8.37 17.35
C GLU A 87 31.55 -8.92 17.87
N ARG A 88 30.50 -8.96 17.04
CA ARG A 88 29.21 -9.57 17.41
C ARG A 88 29.34 -11.07 17.68
N MET A 89 30.16 -11.78 16.90
CA MET A 89 30.44 -13.19 17.12
C MET A 89 31.16 -13.43 18.44
N ARG A 90 32.18 -12.62 18.73
CA ARG A 90 32.93 -12.67 19.99
C ARG A 90 32.04 -12.41 21.20
N GLN A 91 31.19 -11.39 21.13
CA GLN A 91 30.24 -11.04 22.20
C GLN A 91 29.24 -12.17 22.47
N LYS A 92 28.71 -12.79 21.42
CA LYS A 92 27.73 -13.88 21.54
C LYS A 92 28.37 -15.25 21.76
N LYS A 93 29.70 -15.36 21.67
CA LYS A 93 30.48 -16.61 21.70
C LYS A 93 29.99 -17.65 20.69
N VAL A 94 29.58 -17.20 19.50
CA VAL A 94 29.15 -18.10 18.40
C VAL A 94 30.01 -17.85 17.17
N SER A 95 30.51 -18.93 16.58
CA SER A 95 31.12 -18.93 15.26
C SER A 95 30.09 -19.36 14.21
N PHE A 96 29.89 -18.54 13.18
CA PHE A 96 29.09 -18.90 12.01
C PHE A 96 30.00 -18.93 10.78
N ARG A 97 29.61 -19.71 9.77
CA ARG A 97 30.30 -19.72 8.46
C ARG A 97 30.15 -18.35 7.81
N TRP A 98 31.22 -17.82 7.22
CA TRP A 98 31.19 -16.50 6.55
C TRP A 98 30.20 -16.46 5.39
N LEU A 99 30.00 -17.59 4.69
CA LEU A 99 28.97 -17.74 3.67
C LEU A 99 27.56 -17.42 4.19
N GLN A 100 27.19 -17.97 5.36
CA GLN A 100 25.85 -17.76 5.93
C GLN A 100 25.63 -16.29 6.30
N LEU A 101 26.66 -15.63 6.81
CA LEU A 101 26.62 -14.19 7.11
C LEU A 101 26.46 -13.37 5.84
N TYR A 102 27.16 -13.78 4.78
CA TYR A 102 27.08 -13.13 3.48
C TYR A 102 25.66 -13.23 2.91
N GLU A 103 25.07 -14.43 2.89
CA GLU A 103 23.68 -14.63 2.45
C GLU A 103 22.67 -13.86 3.30
N ALA A 104 22.83 -13.86 4.62
CA ALA A 104 21.97 -13.11 5.53
C ALA A 104 22.03 -11.60 5.24
N LYS A 105 23.22 -11.08 4.95
CA LYS A 105 23.43 -9.68 4.60
C LYS A 105 22.83 -9.31 3.26
N LEU A 106 22.97 -10.16 2.25
CA LEU A 106 22.30 -9.97 0.96
C LEU A 106 20.78 -9.92 1.09
N LYS A 107 20.20 -10.77 1.94
CA LYS A 107 18.76 -10.72 2.24
C LYS A 107 18.36 -9.42 2.91
N GLU A 108 19.14 -8.96 3.90
CA GLU A 108 18.91 -7.68 4.59
C GLU A 108 18.93 -6.49 3.62
N THR A 109 19.91 -6.43 2.70
CA THR A 109 20.00 -5.37 1.70
C THR A 109 18.83 -5.42 0.71
N ALA A 110 18.49 -6.61 0.21
CA ALA A 110 17.36 -6.78 -0.71
C ALA A 110 16.02 -6.40 -0.06
N GLU A 111 15.83 -6.70 1.22
CA GLU A 111 14.64 -6.26 1.97
C GLU A 111 14.60 -4.74 2.13
N ALA A 112 15.73 -4.10 2.43
CA ALA A 112 15.81 -2.65 2.55
C ALA A 112 15.48 -1.95 1.22
N GLU A 113 16.01 -2.46 0.11
CA GLU A 113 15.71 -2.00 -1.25
C GLU A 113 14.22 -2.18 -1.59
N ASN A 114 13.64 -3.35 -1.26
CA ASN A 114 12.23 -3.62 -1.48
C ASN A 114 11.32 -2.68 -0.67
N LYS A 115 11.69 -2.37 0.57
CA LYS A 115 10.98 -1.39 1.42
C LYS A 115 11.05 0.02 0.81
N LEU A 116 12.23 0.43 0.33
CA LEU A 116 12.39 1.71 -0.35
C LEU A 116 11.55 1.77 -1.64
N ALA A 117 11.62 0.73 -2.47
CA ALA A 117 10.83 0.62 -3.69
C ALA A 117 9.32 0.64 -3.40
N ALA A 118 8.86 -0.05 -2.35
CA ALA A 118 7.46 -0.01 -1.91
C ALA A 118 7.04 1.40 -1.47
N ARG A 119 7.89 2.11 -0.72
CA ARG A 119 7.63 3.51 -0.33
C ARG A 119 7.50 4.43 -1.54
N ILE A 120 8.40 4.29 -2.52
CA ILE A 120 8.35 5.06 -3.77
C ILE A 120 7.05 4.77 -4.52
N ARG A 121 6.68 3.49 -4.69
CA ARG A 121 5.41 3.08 -5.33
C ARG A 121 4.19 3.69 -4.62
N GLN A 122 4.17 3.72 -3.29
CA GLN A 122 3.10 4.34 -2.52
C GLN A 122 2.98 5.85 -2.77
N LEU A 123 4.11 6.56 -2.88
CA LEU A 123 4.11 7.99 -3.18
C LEU A 123 3.53 8.29 -4.56
N TYR A 124 3.92 7.53 -5.58
CA TYR A 124 3.36 7.67 -6.93
C TYR A 124 1.87 7.36 -6.96
N LYS A 125 1.43 6.27 -6.33
CA LYS A 125 0.02 5.92 -6.26
C LYS A 125 -0.81 7.02 -5.60
N LYS A 126 -0.34 7.57 -4.48
CA LYS A 126 -1.00 8.68 -3.78
C LYS A 126 -1.13 9.92 -4.66
N GLU A 127 -0.09 10.21 -5.44
CA GLU A 127 -0.08 11.35 -6.34
C GLU A 127 -1.02 11.15 -7.54
N ASP A 128 -1.07 9.95 -8.10
CA ASP A 128 -2.02 9.60 -9.15
C ASP A 128 -3.46 9.65 -8.64
N ASP A 129 -3.75 9.11 -7.45
CA ASP A 129 -5.06 9.21 -6.82
C ASP A 129 -5.49 10.68 -6.61
N ARG A 130 -4.56 11.56 -6.22
CA ARG A 130 -4.78 13.01 -6.09
C ARG A 130 -5.11 13.67 -7.42
N LYS A 131 -4.48 13.24 -8.52
CA LYS A 131 -4.78 13.72 -9.87
C LYS A 131 -6.14 13.19 -10.34
N GLN A 132 -6.40 11.90 -10.15
CA GLN A 132 -7.66 11.23 -10.49
C GLN A 132 -8.86 11.77 -9.72
N SER A 133 -8.67 12.22 -8.47
CA SER A 133 -9.74 12.87 -7.69
C SER A 133 -10.08 14.27 -8.20
N ARG A 134 -9.13 14.95 -8.86
CA ARG A 134 -9.34 16.27 -9.48
C ARG A 134 -9.83 16.18 -10.92
N GLN A 135 -9.69 15.03 -11.55
CA GLN A 135 -10.12 14.81 -12.93
C GLN A 135 -11.65 14.77 -13.00
N VAL A 136 -12.21 15.51 -13.98
CA VAL A 136 -13.64 15.49 -14.28
C VAL A 136 -14.01 14.08 -14.74
N ARG A 137 -14.84 13.38 -13.96
CA ARG A 137 -15.39 12.07 -14.33
C ARG A 137 -16.66 12.30 -15.15
N ILE A 138 -16.70 11.75 -16.35
CA ILE A 138 -17.92 11.72 -17.17
C ILE A 138 -18.90 10.74 -16.50
N CYS A 139 -20.02 11.26 -15.99
CA CYS A 139 -21.08 10.42 -15.45
C CYS A 139 -21.73 9.62 -16.57
N SER A 140 -21.43 8.32 -16.68
CA SER A 140 -22.10 7.39 -17.60
C SER A 140 -23.50 6.99 -17.13
N LYS A 141 -23.83 7.27 -15.86
CA LYS A 141 -25.20 7.15 -15.37
C LYS A 141 -26.03 8.28 -15.95
N VAL A 142 -26.93 7.93 -16.86
CA VAL A 142 -28.06 8.80 -17.20
C VAL A 142 -28.70 9.21 -15.88
N PRO A 143 -28.81 10.52 -15.56
CA PRO A 143 -29.47 10.95 -14.34
C PRO A 143 -30.86 10.30 -14.31
N PRO A 144 -31.33 9.82 -13.14
CA PRO A 144 -32.59 9.09 -13.07
C PRO A 144 -33.67 9.90 -13.79
N SER A 145 -34.23 9.31 -14.86
CA SER A 145 -35.29 9.86 -15.71
C SER A 145 -36.64 9.89 -14.98
N SER A 146 -36.62 10.16 -13.68
CA SER A 146 -37.78 10.16 -12.81
C SER A 146 -38.10 11.59 -12.44
N ASN A 147 -39.12 12.10 -13.14
CA ASN A 147 -39.96 13.23 -12.81
C ASN A 147 -39.34 14.63 -12.78
N LYS A 148 -39.82 15.45 -13.73
CA LYS A 148 -39.93 16.92 -13.72
C LYS A 148 -39.43 17.56 -12.42
N ARG A 149 -38.14 17.90 -12.37
CA ARG A 149 -37.66 18.85 -11.36
C ARG A 149 -38.08 20.24 -11.82
N SER A 150 -39.01 20.86 -11.10
CA SER A 150 -39.41 22.24 -11.34
C SER A 150 -38.18 23.14 -11.21
N PHE A 151 -37.96 23.99 -12.22
CA PHE A 151 -36.90 24.99 -12.28
C PHE A 151 -37.02 26.12 -11.22
N CYS A 152 -38.00 26.05 -10.33
CA CYS A 152 -38.12 26.96 -9.18
C CYS A 152 -38.47 26.18 -7.92
N GLY A 153 -37.74 26.49 -6.84
CA GLY A 153 -38.00 26.18 -5.42
C GLY A 153 -38.97 25.05 -5.10
N GLY A 154 -38.44 23.86 -4.83
CA GLY A 154 -39.20 22.70 -4.38
C GLY A 154 -38.78 22.24 -2.98
N SER A 155 -39.70 22.40 -2.04
CA SER A 155 -39.75 21.98 -0.63
C SER A 155 -38.93 20.73 -0.24
N GLY A 156 -37.86 20.95 0.53
CA GLY A 156 -37.41 20.02 1.58
C GLY A 156 -38.19 20.25 2.88
N PRO A 157 -38.08 19.38 3.90
CA PRO A 157 -39.04 19.23 5.01
C PRO A 157 -39.41 20.57 5.64
N GLY A 158 -40.61 21.03 5.28
CA GLY A 158 -41.02 22.42 5.41
C GLY A 158 -41.41 22.77 6.83
N TYR A 159 -40.56 23.54 7.50
CA TYR A 159 -41.02 24.58 8.40
C TYR A 159 -42.06 25.42 7.63
N ASN A 160 -43.33 25.39 8.05
CA ASN A 160 -44.38 26.16 7.38
C ASN A 160 -44.17 27.67 7.66
N LEU A 161 -43.27 28.30 6.89
CA LEU A 161 -43.12 29.76 6.82
C LEU A 161 -43.86 30.30 5.60
N SER A 162 -45.16 29.98 5.49
CA SER A 162 -45.97 30.35 4.34
C SER A 162 -46.36 31.83 4.29
N ASN A 163 -46.01 32.66 5.28
CA ASN A 163 -46.46 34.07 5.30
C ASN A 163 -45.37 35.12 5.60
N GLY A 164 -44.10 34.85 5.25
CA GLY A 164 -43.00 35.81 5.41
C GLY A 164 -42.70 36.61 4.14
N LYS A 165 -42.98 37.91 4.12
CA LYS A 165 -42.58 38.84 3.05
C LYS A 165 -41.05 38.84 2.87
N SER A 166 -40.59 38.56 1.65
CA SER A 166 -39.19 38.52 1.15
C SER A 166 -38.29 37.32 1.54
N ASN A 167 -37.40 36.93 0.62
CA ASN A 167 -36.48 35.79 0.77
C ASN A 167 -35.46 35.98 1.90
N LEU A 168 -35.05 37.22 2.18
CA LEU A 168 -34.13 37.55 3.28
C LEU A 168 -34.76 37.26 4.64
N MET A 169 -36.01 37.66 4.84
CA MET A 169 -36.76 37.41 6.08
C MET A 169 -37.00 35.91 6.31
N LYS A 170 -37.23 35.15 5.23
CA LYS A 170 -37.36 33.68 5.31
C LYS A 170 -36.06 33.03 5.76
N LYS A 171 -34.92 33.47 5.24
CA LYS A 171 -33.60 32.98 5.64
C LYS A 171 -33.29 33.33 7.09
N ALA A 172 -33.50 34.58 7.49
CA ALA A 172 -33.25 35.03 8.87
C ALA A 172 -34.10 34.26 9.90
N LYS A 173 -35.40 34.05 9.64
CA LYS A 173 -36.25 33.23 10.52
C LYS A 173 -35.80 31.77 10.57
N MET A 174 -35.28 31.25 9.47
CA MET A 174 -34.76 29.90 9.41
C MET A 174 -33.47 29.71 10.20
N ASP A 175 -32.56 30.65 10.06
CA ASP A 175 -31.30 30.65 10.80
C ASP A 175 -31.56 30.85 12.30
N PHE A 176 -32.56 31.67 12.66
CA PHE A 176 -33.03 31.80 14.05
C PHE A 176 -33.60 30.49 14.61
N LEU A 177 -34.50 29.81 13.89
CA LEU A 177 -35.07 28.52 14.33
C LEU A 177 -34.02 27.41 14.42
N LYS A 178 -32.97 27.49 13.60
CA LYS A 178 -31.83 26.55 13.63
C LYS A 178 -30.76 26.95 14.64
N SER A 179 -30.84 28.12 15.27
CA SER A 179 -29.85 28.58 16.23
C SER A 179 -29.77 27.66 17.45
N ARG A 180 -28.58 27.58 18.04
CA ARG A 180 -28.29 26.72 19.19
C ARG A 180 -29.11 27.12 20.41
N GLU A 181 -29.40 28.40 20.56
CA GLU A 181 -30.20 28.96 21.65
C GLU A 181 -31.66 28.46 21.59
N VAL A 182 -32.29 28.51 20.42
CA VAL A 182 -33.67 28.01 20.24
C VAL A 182 -33.75 26.49 20.42
N GLN A 183 -32.74 25.75 19.93
CA GLN A 183 -32.66 24.30 20.16
C GLN A 183 -32.50 23.95 21.65
N ASN A 184 -31.68 24.72 22.39
CA ASN A 184 -31.50 24.54 23.82
C ASN A 184 -32.80 24.82 24.59
N ILE A 185 -33.53 25.90 24.26
CA ILE A 185 -34.83 26.21 24.88
C ILE A 185 -35.86 25.11 24.61
N ALA A 186 -35.93 24.59 23.38
CA ALA A 186 -36.82 23.48 23.02
C ALA A 186 -36.46 22.19 23.78
N ALA A 187 -35.16 21.88 23.92
CA ALA A 187 -34.68 20.75 24.69
C ALA A 187 -35.01 20.89 26.19
N MET A 188 -34.84 22.09 26.77
CA MET A 188 -35.21 22.36 28.16
C MET A 188 -36.71 22.23 28.39
N LYS A 189 -37.55 22.73 27.48
CA LYS A 189 -39.01 22.55 27.55
C LYS A 189 -39.45 21.08 27.45
N LYS A 190 -38.75 20.27 26.65
CA LYS A 190 -39.02 18.83 26.53
C LYS A 190 -38.67 18.07 27.82
N ASN A 191 -37.66 18.55 28.55
CA ASN A 191 -37.25 17.98 29.83
C ASN A 191 -38.04 18.53 31.03
N ALA A 192 -38.76 19.65 30.85
CA ALA A 192 -39.57 20.28 31.89
C ALA A 192 -40.97 19.64 32.08
N LEU A 193 -41.39 18.75 31.17
CA LEU A 193 -42.60 17.94 31.37
C LEU A 193 -42.19 16.58 32.00
N PRO A 194 -42.56 16.29 33.26
CA PRO A 194 -42.35 14.96 33.81
C PRO A 194 -43.18 13.95 33.02
N ARG A 195 -42.48 12.96 32.47
CA ARG A 195 -43.02 11.79 31.78
C ARG A 195 -43.66 10.88 32.83
N ASN A 196 -44.92 11.13 33.17
CA ASN A 196 -45.69 10.20 33.98
C ASN A 196 -46.21 9.04 33.13
N SER A 197 -46.03 7.86 33.68
CA SER A 197 -46.29 6.52 33.16
C SER A 197 -47.78 6.12 33.18
N SER A 198 -48.14 5.25 32.23
CA SER A 198 -49.18 4.21 32.28
C SER A 198 -50.64 4.54 31.88
N SER A 199 -51.23 3.55 31.18
CA SER A 199 -52.65 3.37 30.78
C SER A 199 -53.14 4.25 29.60
N SER A 200 -53.99 3.84 28.66
CA SER A 200 -54.79 2.63 28.42
C SER A 200 -55.29 2.66 26.96
N SER A 201 -55.74 1.50 26.49
CA SER A 201 -56.38 1.21 25.21
C SER A 201 -57.58 2.09 24.81
N MET A 202 -57.73 2.24 23.48
CA MET A 202 -58.96 2.40 22.66
C MET A 202 -60.10 3.30 23.17
N MET A 203 -60.54 4.27 22.35
CA MET A 203 -61.97 4.47 22.02
C MET A 203 -62.15 5.44 20.82
N LYS A 204 -62.85 4.93 19.80
CA LYS A 204 -63.94 5.52 18.98
C LYS A 204 -63.92 6.99 18.51
N SER A 205 -64.02 7.13 17.18
CA SER A 205 -64.63 8.26 16.42
C SER A 205 -66.08 8.53 16.90
N PRO A 206 -66.72 9.72 16.75
CA PRO A 206 -67.17 10.21 15.43
C PRO A 206 -67.45 11.75 15.27
N ARG A 207 -67.94 12.10 14.07
CA ARG A 207 -68.98 13.10 13.71
C ARG A 207 -68.59 14.45 13.06
N SER A 208 -69.12 14.55 11.83
CA SER A 208 -69.99 15.62 11.28
C SER A 208 -69.39 16.88 10.65
N PHE A 209 -69.46 16.92 9.30
CA PHE A 209 -70.23 17.82 8.40
C PHE A 209 -70.46 19.31 8.77
N PRO A 210 -70.92 20.20 7.85
CA PRO A 210 -71.19 20.13 6.39
C PRO A 210 -70.53 21.33 5.63
N GLY A 211 -70.65 21.60 4.33
CA GLY A 211 -71.37 21.03 3.20
C GLY A 211 -71.43 22.04 2.02
N LYS A 212 -72.04 21.58 0.90
CA LYS A 212 -72.74 22.36 -0.17
C LYS A 212 -71.88 23.29 -1.05
N SER A 213 -72.03 23.42 -2.37
CA SER A 213 -72.98 22.90 -3.36
C SER A 213 -72.59 23.37 -4.78
N PHE A 214 -72.72 22.46 -5.75
CA PHE A 214 -73.28 22.57 -7.13
C PHE A 214 -72.71 23.42 -8.31
N ALA A 215 -72.93 22.81 -9.49
CA ALA A 215 -72.99 23.26 -10.89
C ALA A 215 -71.65 23.39 -11.66
N SER A 216 -71.27 22.52 -12.62
CA SER A 216 -71.87 22.00 -13.88
C SER A 216 -71.67 22.91 -15.10
N SER A 217 -70.77 22.52 -16.02
CA SER A 217 -71.07 22.25 -17.46
C SER A 217 -69.77 22.02 -18.26
N LYS A 218 -69.78 21.00 -19.14
CA LYS A 218 -68.87 20.84 -20.30
C LYS A 218 -69.63 21.39 -21.56
N PRO A 219 -69.16 21.33 -22.84
CA PRO A 219 -67.92 20.78 -23.44
C PRO A 219 -67.33 21.58 -24.66
N MET A 220 -66.34 20.96 -25.33
CA MET A 220 -65.98 20.97 -26.78
C MET A 220 -64.80 21.81 -27.31
N LYS A 221 -64.01 21.10 -28.15
CA LYS A 221 -62.84 21.44 -28.98
C LYS A 221 -63.27 22.18 -30.28
N PRO A 222 -62.47 22.24 -31.38
CA PRO A 222 -61.03 22.50 -31.63
C PRO A 222 -60.84 23.65 -32.66
N LEU A 223 -59.60 24.03 -33.04
CA LEU A 223 -59.17 23.99 -34.46
C LEU A 223 -57.66 24.25 -34.64
N GLU A 224 -57.12 23.59 -35.64
CA GLU A 224 -55.75 23.64 -36.15
C GLU A 224 -55.29 25.01 -36.65
N ARG A 225 -53.97 25.21 -36.70
CA ARG A 225 -53.27 25.31 -38.00
C ARG A 225 -51.76 25.12 -37.83
N ARG A 226 -51.23 24.17 -38.58
CA ARG A 226 -49.82 24.10 -38.98
C ARG A 226 -49.48 25.33 -39.82
N PHE A 227 -48.29 25.87 -39.61
CA PHE A 227 -47.30 26.13 -40.65
C PHE A 227 -45.94 25.74 -40.08
#